data_AF-A0A0G0P6U6-F1
#
_entry.id   AF-A0A0G0P6U6-F1
#
_cell.length_a   1.000
_cell.length_b   1.000
_cell.length_c   1.000
_cell.angle_alpha   90.00
_cell.angle_beta   90.00
_cell.angle_gamma   90.00
#
_symmetry.space_group_name_H-M   'P 1'
#
loop_
_entity.id
_entity.type
_entity.pdbx_description
1 polymer ?
#
loop_
_entity_poly.entity_id
_entity_poly.type
_entity_poly.pdbx_seq_one_letter_code
_entity_poly.pdbx_strand_id
1 'polypeptide(L)'
;MKKMLLLAIIVLIALSILSQVALAGGGIDGGIAYRAYKYTLDHDVDKISVINTDGTNKTSLIQAEYTNGLSWDPSGTKIQFAYEDSDNKSFSIVKNINGETEWKKDAWISDSSWINADAIIYGGFSGLWKINLSTGEEKQILTPGGYVKDHNPIYSPDQRNLAFVHHEWGSDFTISVINNITDSETPYQGENRYGSYFNPRLTTIMSGDSNFNENMMLQYTPEGNLFFGTDESNGKLWFVNNPTENFTIQQYTDTNGINEFRLSHDGTMIAYATNEGLVLLKLDGSTKKLWSGHIESNLSWAPDDKAICFSTSDDKIIIVDLAGKAYKVTTEIDATISQVEWSPKQTSYLLTPEIKPMPQLDPPPIKAPDPDKKTPENPTFIDMSNSHWAYAYIIGLYKKGVVSGYPDGSFRPEHYVTRAEIAKMIVLALEDQESNSFSSFSDVMPFHWANGYVVRGQELGFINGYPDNTFKPDYAVTRAEVVKMCVSAKKIELSGNGITFPDVPDTYWAYTYIVTSKNMGVVSGYPDGRFLPNNFVTRAEVAKILYEMNNG
;
A
#
# COMPACT_ATOMS: atom_id res chain seq x y z
N MET A 1 -32.96 20.86 24.74
CA MET A 1 -32.18 21.35 23.59
C MET A 1 -30.69 21.00 23.67
N LYS A 2 -29.83 21.69 24.46
CA LYS A 2 -28.35 21.48 24.40
C LYS A 2 -27.86 20.01 24.50
N LYS A 3 -28.50 19.12 25.26
CA LYS A 3 -28.11 17.70 25.35
C LYS A 3 -28.43 16.84 24.11
N MET A 4 -29.46 17.17 23.31
CA MET A 4 -29.75 16.43 22.06
C MET A 4 -28.75 16.77 20.95
N LEU A 5 -28.26 18.02 20.92
CA LEU A 5 -27.24 18.45 19.97
C LEU A 5 -25.91 17.71 20.20
N LEU A 6 -25.54 17.51 21.47
CA LEU A 6 -24.34 16.77 21.85
C LEU A 6 -24.42 15.28 21.50
N LEU A 7 -25.60 14.66 21.66
CA LEU A 7 -25.80 13.23 21.36
C LEU A 7 -25.74 12.95 19.85
N ALA A 8 -26.27 13.86 19.02
CA ALA A 8 -26.17 13.76 17.56
C ALA A 8 -24.71 13.84 17.07
N ILE A 9 -23.89 14.70 17.69
CA ILE A 9 -22.46 14.83 17.37
C ILE A 9 -21.69 13.54 17.72
N ILE A 10 -21.99 12.89 18.86
CA ILE A 10 -21.32 11.65 19.28
C ILE A 10 -21.67 10.47 18.35
N VAL A 11 -22.92 10.36 17.87
CA VAL A 11 -23.32 9.30 16.93
C VAL A 11 -22.65 9.48 15.56
N LEU A 12 -22.49 10.72 15.08
CA LEU A 12 -21.74 11.02 13.85
C LEU A 12 -20.24 10.70 13.94
N ILE A 13 -19.65 10.80 15.13
CA ILE A 13 -18.24 10.42 15.37
C ILE A 13 -18.10 8.89 15.44
N ALA A 14 -19.09 8.17 15.98
CA ALA A 14 -19.03 6.71 16.11
C ALA A 14 -19.13 5.96 14.76
N LEU A 15 -19.86 6.50 13.77
CA LEU A 15 -19.97 5.87 12.45
C LEU A 15 -18.71 6.02 11.56
N SER A 16 -17.81 6.96 11.85
CA SER A 16 -16.65 7.23 10.96
C SER A 16 -15.44 6.31 11.19
N ILE A 17 -15.46 5.46 12.22
CA ILE A 17 -14.30 4.69 12.69
C ILE A 17 -14.41 3.19 12.34
N LEU A 18 -15.59 2.69 11.99
CA LEU A 18 -15.92 1.24 12.03
C LEU A 18 -15.82 0.48 10.69
N SER A 19 -15.26 1.08 9.65
CA SER A 19 -15.02 0.38 8.37
C SER A 19 -13.53 0.26 8.11
N GLN A 20 -13.02 -1.00 8.11
CA GLN A 20 -12.06 -1.63 7.17
C GLN A 20 -11.09 -2.69 7.88
N VAL A 21 -10.26 -3.60 7.23
CA VAL A 21 -9.41 -4.76 7.78
C VAL A 21 -10.07 -6.14 7.98
N ALA A 22 -9.88 -7.09 7.05
CA ALA A 22 -9.62 -8.52 7.31
C ALA A 22 -8.65 -9.19 6.29
N LEU A 23 -7.73 -9.98 6.86
CA LEU A 23 -6.66 -10.94 6.43
C LEU A 23 -6.62 -11.49 4.98
N ALA A 24 -5.47 -11.89 4.39
CA ALA A 24 -4.02 -11.69 4.65
C ALA A 24 -3.17 -12.33 3.52
N GLY A 25 -1.90 -11.92 3.34
CA GLY A 25 -0.97 -12.60 2.43
C GLY A 25 0.48 -12.08 2.53
N GLY A 26 1.47 -12.96 2.34
CA GLY A 26 2.92 -12.63 2.41
C GLY A 26 3.50 -12.03 1.12
N GLY A 27 2.76 -11.14 0.46
CA GLY A 27 3.15 -10.51 -0.81
C GLY A 27 2.56 -9.11 -0.94
N ILE A 28 3.08 -8.31 -1.87
CA ILE A 28 2.61 -6.95 -2.12
C ILE A 28 1.40 -7.01 -3.08
N ASP A 29 0.32 -7.59 -2.59
CA ASP A 29 -0.90 -7.84 -3.35
C ASP A 29 -1.95 -6.76 -2.98
N GLY A 30 -2.39 -5.95 -3.95
CA GLY A 30 -3.20 -4.74 -3.74
C GLY A 30 -2.45 -3.53 -3.15
N GLY A 31 -1.11 -3.52 -3.18
CA GLY A 31 -0.29 -2.38 -2.75
C GLY A 31 -0.32 -1.18 -3.71
N ILE A 32 0.21 -0.05 -3.26
CA ILE A 32 0.44 1.15 -4.08
C ILE A 32 1.90 1.13 -4.56
N ALA A 33 2.10 1.12 -5.87
CA ALA A 33 3.40 1.41 -6.47
C ALA A 33 3.57 2.94 -6.54
N TYR A 34 4.77 3.44 -6.35
CA TYR A 34 5.06 4.86 -6.50
C TYR A 34 6.49 5.11 -6.96
N ARG A 35 6.64 6.20 -7.70
CA ARG A 35 7.93 6.81 -8.05
C ARG A 35 8.21 7.94 -7.08
N ALA A 36 9.35 7.85 -6.40
CA ALA A 36 9.90 8.92 -5.59
C ALA A 36 11.29 9.31 -6.09
N TYR A 37 11.60 10.59 -6.12
CA TYR A 37 12.92 11.10 -6.48
C TYR A 37 13.50 11.95 -5.35
N LYS A 38 14.83 12.03 -5.29
CA LYS A 38 15.53 12.97 -4.40
C LYS A 38 16.66 13.65 -5.15
N TYR A 39 16.57 14.98 -5.24
CA TYR A 39 17.69 15.83 -5.64
C TYR A 39 18.78 15.74 -4.57
N THR A 40 19.99 15.31 -4.94
CA THR A 40 21.17 15.36 -4.06
C THR A 40 22.29 16.15 -4.70
N LEU A 41 23.28 16.60 -3.90
CA LEU A 41 24.40 17.39 -4.42
C LEU A 41 25.32 16.62 -5.37
N ASP A 42 25.29 15.29 -5.33
CA ASP A 42 26.15 14.44 -6.16
C ASP A 42 25.40 13.89 -7.39
N HIS A 43 24.22 13.27 -7.21
CA HIS A 43 23.38 12.73 -8.31
C HIS A 43 21.89 12.73 -7.91
N ASP A 44 20.99 12.77 -8.89
CA ASP A 44 19.56 12.53 -8.65
C ASP A 44 19.30 11.04 -8.47
N VAL A 45 18.44 10.71 -7.50
CA VAL A 45 18.14 9.32 -7.15
C VAL A 45 16.65 9.07 -7.24
N ASP A 46 16.27 8.47 -8.36
CA ASP A 46 14.95 7.94 -8.63
C ASP A 46 14.77 6.55 -8.02
N LYS A 47 13.59 6.30 -7.44
CA LYS A 47 13.21 5.02 -6.85
C LYS A 47 11.79 4.67 -7.23
N ILE A 48 11.60 3.46 -7.74
CA ILE A 48 10.29 2.83 -7.80
C ILE A 48 10.19 1.88 -6.61
N SER A 49 9.19 2.13 -5.76
CA SER A 49 8.87 1.30 -4.61
C SER A 49 7.41 0.88 -4.65
N VAL A 50 7.08 -0.21 -3.97
CA VAL A 50 5.70 -0.61 -3.70
C VAL A 50 5.52 -0.70 -2.19
N ILE A 51 4.37 -0.25 -1.69
CA ILE A 51 4.02 -0.18 -0.27
C ILE A 51 2.60 -0.69 -0.07
N ASN A 52 2.32 -1.29 1.09
CA ASN A 52 0.95 -1.62 1.45
C ASN A 52 0.14 -0.35 1.72
N THR A 53 -1.19 -0.48 1.62
CA THR A 53 -2.16 0.61 1.79
C THR A 53 -2.20 1.16 3.22
N ASP A 54 -1.69 0.39 4.19
CA ASP A 54 -1.48 0.76 5.59
C ASP A 54 -0.08 1.36 5.87
N GLY A 55 0.76 1.53 4.84
CA GLY A 55 2.13 2.02 4.95
C GLY A 55 3.19 0.96 5.30
N THR A 56 2.81 -0.32 5.40
CA THR A 56 3.73 -1.42 5.73
C THR A 56 4.37 -2.08 4.51
N ASN A 57 5.30 -3.03 4.74
CA ASN A 57 5.94 -3.89 3.73
C ASN A 57 6.53 -3.17 2.50
N LYS A 58 6.94 -1.90 2.68
CA LYS A 58 7.63 -1.13 1.64
C LYS A 58 8.83 -1.92 1.10
N THR A 59 8.84 -2.11 -0.22
CA THR A 59 9.93 -2.75 -0.96
C THR A 59 10.30 -1.85 -2.14
N SER A 60 11.59 -1.52 -2.26
CA SER A 60 12.11 -0.78 -3.41
C SER A 60 12.52 -1.77 -4.51
N LEU A 61 11.95 -1.61 -5.71
CA LEU A 61 12.17 -2.50 -6.86
C LEU A 61 13.36 -2.07 -7.71
N ILE A 62 13.67 -0.77 -7.74
CA ILE A 62 14.84 -0.20 -8.39
C ILE A 62 15.28 1.09 -7.67
N GLN A 63 16.56 1.42 -7.85
CA GLN A 63 17.14 2.73 -7.62
C GLN A 63 17.98 3.06 -8.86
N ALA A 64 17.71 4.19 -9.51
CA ALA A 64 18.34 4.62 -10.77
C ALA A 64 18.49 6.15 -10.80
N GLU A 65 19.11 6.71 -11.85
CA GLU A 65 19.27 8.17 -12.00
C GLU A 65 17.98 8.81 -12.54
N TYR A 66 17.30 8.14 -13.48
CA TYR A 66 15.99 8.55 -13.98
C TYR A 66 15.07 7.34 -14.19
N THR A 67 13.79 7.49 -13.85
CA THR A 67 12.69 6.56 -14.11
C THR A 67 11.44 7.34 -14.53
N ASN A 68 10.56 6.75 -15.34
CA ASN A 68 9.27 7.36 -15.69
C ASN A 68 8.27 6.31 -16.21
N GLY A 69 6.99 6.68 -16.37
CA GLY A 69 5.97 5.81 -16.97
C GLY A 69 5.67 4.58 -16.12
N LEU A 70 5.50 4.74 -14.81
CA LEU A 70 5.18 3.63 -13.91
C LEU A 70 3.79 3.07 -14.25
N SER A 71 3.68 1.78 -14.55
CA SER A 71 2.38 1.16 -14.87
C SER A 71 2.30 -0.30 -14.45
N TRP A 72 1.22 -0.68 -13.79
CA TRP A 72 0.92 -2.08 -13.43
C TRP A 72 0.42 -2.89 -14.62
N ASP A 73 0.88 -4.14 -14.72
CA ASP A 73 0.25 -5.08 -15.65
C ASP A 73 -1.18 -5.46 -15.20
N PRO A 74 -2.10 -5.83 -16.11
CA PRO A 74 -3.49 -6.14 -15.75
C PRO A 74 -3.66 -7.29 -14.74
N SER A 75 -2.66 -8.16 -14.57
CA SER A 75 -2.66 -9.21 -13.55
C SER A 75 -2.11 -8.78 -12.18
N GLY A 76 -1.60 -7.55 -12.04
CA GLY A 76 -1.02 -7.03 -10.80
C GLY A 76 0.19 -7.82 -10.29
N THR A 77 0.92 -8.51 -11.17
CA THR A 77 2.14 -9.26 -10.82
C THR A 77 3.42 -8.60 -11.30
N LYS A 78 3.33 -7.73 -12.31
CA LYS A 78 4.43 -7.03 -12.95
C LYS A 78 4.18 -5.53 -12.99
N ILE A 79 5.26 -4.78 -13.10
CA ILE A 79 5.26 -3.33 -13.29
C ILE A 79 6.21 -3.00 -14.44
N GLN A 80 5.74 -2.19 -15.38
CA GLN A 80 6.54 -1.57 -16.43
C GLN A 80 6.96 -0.16 -16.01
N PHE A 81 8.15 0.26 -16.47
CA PHE A 81 8.64 1.62 -16.41
C PHE A 81 9.78 1.83 -17.41
N ALA A 82 9.99 3.08 -17.84
CA ALA A 82 11.23 3.53 -18.45
C ALA A 82 12.29 3.79 -17.36
N TYR A 83 13.56 3.53 -17.64
CA TYR A 83 14.67 3.92 -16.78
C TYR A 83 15.92 4.29 -17.59
N GLU A 84 16.76 5.14 -17.01
CA GLU A 84 18.09 5.48 -17.52
C GLU A 84 19.19 4.92 -16.60
N ASP A 85 20.23 4.31 -17.17
CA ASP A 85 21.42 3.89 -16.44
C ASP A 85 22.47 5.02 -16.33
N SER A 86 23.50 4.78 -15.51
CA SER A 86 24.60 5.73 -15.27
C SER A 86 25.50 6.02 -16.49
N ASP A 87 25.26 5.37 -17.64
CA ASP A 87 25.91 5.70 -18.92
C ASP A 87 24.99 6.60 -19.79
N ASN A 88 23.89 7.14 -19.23
CA ASN A 88 22.80 7.81 -19.92
C ASN A 88 22.15 6.94 -21.03
N LYS A 89 21.99 5.63 -20.79
CA LYS A 89 21.25 4.75 -21.71
C LYS A 89 19.84 4.51 -21.23
N SER A 90 18.91 4.83 -22.11
CA SER A 90 17.47 4.62 -21.94
C SER A 90 17.05 3.17 -22.17
N PHE A 91 16.26 2.60 -21.27
CA PHE A 91 15.64 1.28 -21.43
C PHE A 91 14.19 1.27 -20.95
N SER A 92 13.41 0.36 -21.51
CA SER A 92 12.13 -0.08 -20.94
C SER A 92 12.35 -1.38 -20.19
N ILE A 93 11.78 -1.49 -18.98
CA ILE A 93 11.85 -2.68 -18.13
C ILE A 93 10.44 -3.12 -17.72
N VAL A 94 10.26 -4.44 -17.65
CA VAL A 94 9.18 -5.07 -16.89
C VAL A 94 9.80 -5.90 -15.75
N LYS A 95 9.41 -5.57 -14.52
CA LYS A 95 9.80 -6.32 -13.31
C LYS A 95 8.59 -7.01 -12.69
N ASN A 96 8.82 -8.19 -12.13
CA ASN A 96 7.89 -8.80 -11.19
C ASN A 96 7.91 -8.05 -9.84
N ILE A 97 6.81 -8.11 -9.07
CA ILE A 97 6.72 -7.49 -7.73
C ILE A 97 7.74 -8.03 -6.71
N ASN A 98 8.38 -9.17 -6.97
CA ASN A 98 9.50 -9.69 -6.18
C ASN A 98 10.84 -8.99 -6.48
N GLY A 99 10.87 -8.05 -7.44
CA GLY A 99 12.05 -7.31 -7.87
C GLY A 99 12.84 -7.95 -9.02
N GLU A 100 12.49 -9.16 -9.45
CA GLU A 100 13.16 -9.84 -10.57
C GLU A 100 12.78 -9.19 -11.91
N THR A 101 13.78 -8.93 -12.74
CA THR A 101 13.57 -8.41 -14.10
C THR A 101 13.14 -9.56 -15.01
N GLU A 102 11.94 -9.46 -15.56
CA GLU A 102 11.41 -10.44 -16.51
C GLU A 102 11.81 -10.08 -17.94
N TRP A 103 11.72 -8.79 -18.26
CA TRP A 103 12.00 -8.27 -19.59
C TRP A 103 12.67 -6.90 -19.51
N LYS A 104 13.59 -6.65 -20.45
CA LYS A 104 14.33 -5.40 -20.59
C LYS A 104 14.68 -5.19 -22.07
N LYS A 105 14.58 -3.96 -22.56
CA LYS A 105 15.09 -3.56 -23.88
C LYS A 105 15.60 -2.12 -23.91
N ASP A 106 16.67 -1.91 -24.67
CA ASP A 106 17.25 -0.62 -25.05
C ASP A 106 16.25 0.17 -25.90
N ALA A 107 15.46 1.02 -25.23
CA ALA A 107 14.40 1.85 -25.81
C ALA A 107 13.90 2.86 -24.77
N TRP A 108 13.62 4.10 -25.17
CA TRP A 108 12.85 5.03 -24.33
C TRP A 108 11.35 4.85 -24.61
N ILE A 109 10.61 4.33 -23.64
CA ILE A 109 9.18 4.04 -23.75
C ILE A 109 8.49 4.61 -22.49
N SER A 110 8.13 5.89 -22.54
CA SER A 110 7.36 6.57 -21.48
C SER A 110 5.85 6.43 -21.67
N ASP A 111 5.38 6.49 -22.92
CA ASP A 111 3.97 6.70 -23.25
C ASP A 111 3.35 5.37 -23.69
N SER A 112 3.21 4.44 -22.73
CA SER A 112 2.81 3.06 -23.00
C SER A 112 1.62 2.59 -22.18
N SER A 113 0.88 1.64 -22.75
CA SER A 113 -0.27 1.01 -22.11
C SER A 113 -0.21 -0.50 -22.29
N TRP A 114 -0.66 -1.22 -21.27
CA TRP A 114 -0.74 -2.67 -21.31
C TRP A 114 -1.92 -3.14 -22.17
N ILE A 115 -1.64 -4.03 -23.12
CA ILE A 115 -2.67 -4.70 -23.92
C ILE A 115 -3.20 -5.90 -23.13
N ASN A 116 -2.27 -6.68 -22.57
CA ASN A 116 -2.48 -7.81 -21.67
C ASN A 116 -1.16 -8.06 -20.92
N ALA A 117 -1.10 -9.06 -20.03
CA ALA A 117 0.10 -9.35 -19.21
C ALA A 117 1.40 -9.70 -19.98
N ASP A 118 1.30 -9.93 -21.30
CA ASP A 118 2.40 -10.36 -22.18
C ASP A 118 2.68 -9.38 -23.34
N ALA A 119 1.96 -8.25 -23.44
CA ALA A 119 2.11 -7.29 -24.52
C ALA A 119 1.77 -5.85 -24.14
N ILE A 120 2.56 -4.92 -24.67
CA ILE A 120 2.45 -3.47 -24.43
C ILE A 120 2.31 -2.76 -25.78
N ILE A 121 1.58 -1.65 -25.80
CA ILE A 121 1.58 -0.69 -26.91
C ILE A 121 2.21 0.62 -26.45
N TYR A 122 2.98 1.26 -27.33
CA TYR A 122 3.57 2.57 -27.08
C TYR A 122 3.48 3.50 -28.28
N GLY A 123 3.42 4.80 -27.97
CA GLY A 123 3.54 5.88 -28.94
C GLY A 123 4.99 6.29 -29.17
N GLY A 124 5.28 6.91 -30.31
CA GLY A 124 6.60 7.41 -30.63
C GLY A 124 6.70 8.08 -32.00
N PHE A 125 7.95 8.40 -32.39
CA PHE A 125 8.24 8.83 -33.75
C PHE A 125 7.91 7.72 -34.75
N SER A 126 7.29 8.11 -35.88
CA SER A 126 6.79 7.19 -36.91
C SER A 126 5.64 6.29 -36.44
N GLY A 127 4.91 6.72 -35.40
CA GLY A 127 3.58 6.21 -35.05
C GLY A 127 3.53 5.19 -33.92
N LEU A 128 2.54 4.30 -33.97
CA LEU A 128 2.20 3.35 -32.90
C LEU A 128 2.84 1.98 -33.09
N TRP A 129 3.35 1.42 -31.98
CA TRP A 129 4.10 0.17 -31.95
C TRP A 129 3.59 -0.76 -30.85
N LYS A 130 3.37 -2.04 -31.19
CA LYS A 130 3.08 -3.12 -30.24
C LYS A 130 4.33 -3.96 -30.03
N ILE A 131 4.60 -4.31 -28.78
CA ILE A 131 5.65 -5.24 -28.41
C ILE A 131 5.07 -6.45 -27.67
N ASN A 132 5.52 -7.64 -28.05
CA ASN A 132 5.29 -8.87 -27.31
C ASN A 132 6.47 -9.08 -26.35
N LEU A 133 6.19 -9.13 -25.05
CA LEU A 133 7.21 -9.24 -24.00
C LEU A 133 7.86 -10.63 -23.95
N SER A 134 7.10 -11.69 -24.27
CA SER A 134 7.61 -13.07 -24.27
C SER A 134 8.59 -13.37 -25.40
N THR A 135 8.47 -12.68 -26.54
CA THR A 135 9.34 -12.87 -27.73
C THR A 135 10.29 -11.71 -27.99
N GLY A 136 10.02 -10.51 -27.45
CA GLY A 136 10.69 -9.26 -27.81
C GLY A 136 10.33 -8.73 -29.20
N GLU A 137 9.35 -9.35 -29.88
CA GLU A 137 8.91 -8.96 -31.23
C GLU A 137 8.18 -7.61 -31.18
N GLU A 138 8.68 -6.64 -31.95
CA GLU A 138 8.02 -5.36 -32.20
C GLU A 138 7.33 -5.36 -33.55
N LYS A 139 6.09 -4.86 -33.56
CA LYS A 139 5.26 -4.72 -34.74
C LYS A 139 4.62 -3.33 -34.77
N GLN A 140 4.89 -2.59 -35.84
CA GLN A 140 4.21 -1.32 -36.09
C GLN A 140 2.70 -1.57 -36.31
N ILE A 141 1.83 -0.80 -35.65
CA ILE A 141 0.37 -0.87 -35.82
C ILE A 141 -0.09 0.13 -36.87
N LEU A 142 0.41 1.36 -36.77
CA LEU A 142 0.13 2.44 -37.71
C LEU A 142 1.41 2.76 -38.48
N THR A 143 1.38 2.68 -39.81
CA THR A 143 2.38 3.33 -40.66
C THR A 143 1.84 4.70 -41.06
N PRO A 144 2.19 5.78 -40.34
CA PRO A 144 1.84 7.13 -40.76
C PRO A 144 2.65 7.56 -41.98
N GLY A 145 2.17 8.60 -42.65
CA GLY A 145 2.95 9.35 -43.63
C GLY A 145 3.69 10.50 -42.97
N GLY A 146 4.84 10.88 -43.53
CA GLY A 146 5.59 12.05 -43.06
C GLY A 146 6.17 11.91 -41.65
N TYR A 147 6.34 13.05 -40.98
CA TYR A 147 6.84 13.13 -39.61
C TYR A 147 5.66 13.16 -38.63
N VAL A 148 5.23 11.98 -38.18
CA VAL A 148 4.17 11.81 -37.17
C VAL A 148 4.75 11.39 -35.83
N LYS A 149 4.13 11.88 -34.76
CA LYS A 149 4.40 11.51 -33.37
C LYS A 149 3.05 11.18 -32.72
N ASP A 150 2.87 9.93 -32.31
CA ASP A 150 1.66 9.46 -31.63
C ASP A 150 1.94 9.26 -30.13
N HIS A 151 0.96 9.53 -29.26
CA HIS A 151 1.11 9.48 -27.80
C HIS A 151 -0.06 8.81 -27.10
N ASN A 152 0.19 8.34 -25.87
CA ASN A 152 -0.77 7.76 -24.92
C ASN A 152 -1.81 6.80 -25.55
N PRO A 153 -1.36 5.76 -26.28
CA PRO A 153 -2.27 4.83 -26.94
C PRO A 153 -2.94 3.89 -25.93
N ILE A 154 -4.26 3.73 -26.06
CA ILE A 154 -5.07 2.82 -25.23
C ILE A 154 -6.03 1.98 -26.08
N TYR A 155 -6.19 0.72 -25.74
CA TYR A 155 -7.17 -0.17 -26.38
C TYR A 155 -8.55 -0.04 -25.76
N SER A 156 -9.59 -0.21 -26.57
CA SER A 156 -10.95 -0.44 -26.08
C SER A 156 -11.04 -1.78 -25.34
N PRO A 157 -12.00 -1.99 -24.43
CA PRO A 157 -12.08 -3.21 -23.62
C PRO A 157 -12.26 -4.50 -24.44
N ASP A 158 -12.87 -4.39 -25.62
CA ASP A 158 -13.03 -5.49 -26.58
C ASP A 158 -11.77 -5.73 -27.46
N GLN A 159 -10.71 -4.95 -27.25
CA GLN A 159 -9.42 -4.98 -27.96
C GLN A 159 -9.52 -4.68 -29.47
N ARG A 160 -10.64 -4.14 -29.94
CA ARG A 160 -10.88 -3.86 -31.38
C ARG A 160 -10.52 -2.46 -31.81
N ASN A 161 -10.53 -1.49 -30.91
CA ASN A 161 -10.28 -0.10 -31.26
C ASN A 161 -9.12 0.43 -30.41
N LEU A 162 -8.41 1.40 -30.94
CA LEU A 162 -7.26 2.00 -30.27
C LEU A 162 -7.35 3.51 -30.37
N ALA A 163 -7.53 4.17 -29.23
CA ALA A 163 -7.51 5.61 -29.12
C ALA A 163 -6.09 6.09 -28.77
N PHE A 164 -5.70 7.24 -29.29
CA PHE A 164 -4.38 7.84 -29.06
C PHE A 164 -4.42 9.33 -29.39
N VAL A 165 -3.43 10.06 -28.89
CA VAL A 165 -3.12 11.42 -29.34
C VAL A 165 -2.30 11.31 -30.62
N HIS A 166 -2.70 12.02 -31.67
CA HIS A 166 -2.03 12.02 -32.97
C HIS A 166 -1.61 13.44 -33.37
N HIS A 167 -0.34 13.60 -33.75
CA HIS A 167 0.22 14.86 -34.25
C HIS A 167 1.09 14.59 -35.49
N GLU A 168 0.71 15.23 -36.61
CA GLU A 168 1.52 15.31 -37.82
C GLU A 168 2.29 16.63 -37.81
N TRP A 169 3.56 16.61 -38.22
CA TRP A 169 4.42 17.79 -38.09
C TRP A 169 3.89 18.99 -38.88
N GLY A 170 3.44 20.02 -38.15
CA GLY A 170 2.82 21.22 -38.71
C GLY A 170 1.29 21.22 -38.68
N SER A 171 0.66 20.21 -38.09
CA SER A 171 -0.76 20.21 -37.71
C SER A 171 -0.94 20.53 -36.22
N ASP A 172 -2.18 20.79 -35.81
CA ASP A 172 -2.55 20.71 -34.39
C ASP A 172 -2.51 19.25 -33.91
N PHE A 173 -2.43 19.05 -32.59
CA PHE A 173 -2.69 17.75 -31.97
C PHE A 173 -4.17 17.36 -32.16
N THR A 174 -4.43 16.05 -32.22
CA THR A 174 -5.77 15.48 -32.40
C THR A 174 -5.98 14.27 -31.51
N ILE A 175 -7.23 14.02 -31.12
CA ILE A 175 -7.63 12.73 -30.55
C ILE A 175 -8.15 11.86 -31.68
N SER A 176 -7.52 10.71 -31.88
CA SER A 176 -7.81 9.81 -33.01
C SER A 176 -8.01 8.36 -32.54
N VAL A 177 -8.81 7.61 -33.29
CA VAL A 177 -9.11 6.20 -33.04
C VAL A 177 -8.85 5.37 -34.31
N ILE A 178 -8.13 4.26 -34.18
CA ILE A 178 -8.06 3.23 -35.24
C ILE A 178 -9.08 2.14 -34.92
N ASN A 179 -10.07 1.97 -35.80
CA ASN A 179 -11.17 1.02 -35.62
C ASN A 179 -10.81 -0.39 -36.14
N ASN A 180 -11.34 -1.44 -35.52
CA ASN A 180 -11.23 -2.86 -35.93
C ASN A 180 -9.80 -3.42 -36.11
N ILE A 181 -8.91 -3.25 -35.13
CA ILE A 181 -7.56 -3.82 -35.10
C ILE A 181 -7.62 -5.34 -34.92
N THR A 182 -6.75 -6.05 -35.63
CA THR A 182 -6.50 -7.48 -35.48
C THR A 182 -5.00 -7.73 -35.31
N ASP A 183 -4.62 -8.76 -34.54
CA ASP A 183 -3.21 -9.13 -34.36
C ASP A 183 -2.51 -9.52 -35.67
N SER A 184 -3.28 -10.03 -36.65
CA SER A 184 -2.78 -10.56 -37.92
C SER A 184 -2.34 -9.52 -38.94
N GLU A 185 -2.80 -8.28 -38.87
CA GLU A 185 -2.67 -7.35 -40.00
C GLU A 185 -1.26 -6.80 -40.22
N THR A 186 -0.86 -6.73 -41.48
CA THR A 186 0.29 -5.93 -41.92
C THR A 186 -0.03 -4.44 -41.78
N PRO A 187 0.94 -3.57 -41.46
CA PRO A 187 0.72 -2.14 -41.44
C PRO A 187 0.15 -1.64 -42.78
N TYR A 188 -0.83 -0.74 -42.74
CA TYR A 188 -1.56 -0.32 -43.94
C TYR A 188 -0.70 0.59 -44.84
N GLN A 189 -0.13 0.03 -45.91
CA GLN A 189 0.68 0.76 -46.89
C GLN A 189 -0.16 1.31 -48.04
N GLY A 190 -0.90 2.40 -47.75
CA GLY A 190 -1.67 3.14 -48.75
C GLY A 190 -0.97 4.41 -49.21
N GLU A 191 -0.16 4.33 -50.27
CA GLU A 191 0.34 5.53 -50.97
C GLU A 191 -0.81 6.29 -51.65
N ASN A 192 -0.94 7.59 -51.38
CA ASN A 192 -1.72 8.49 -52.22
C ASN A 192 -0.80 9.45 -53.00
N ARG A 193 -1.27 9.99 -54.13
CA ARG A 193 -0.49 10.73 -55.13
C ARG A 193 0.18 12.04 -54.67
N TYR A 194 0.08 12.38 -53.39
CA TYR A 194 0.63 13.58 -52.76
C TYR A 194 1.52 13.28 -51.53
N GLY A 195 1.83 12.01 -51.25
CA GLY A 195 2.76 11.62 -50.17
C GLY A 195 2.15 11.51 -48.77
N SER A 196 0.87 11.88 -48.58
CA SER A 196 0.12 11.56 -47.37
C SER A 196 -0.41 10.12 -47.42
N TYR A 197 -0.19 9.38 -46.33
CA TYR A 197 -0.62 7.99 -46.19
C TYR A 197 -2.01 7.99 -45.56
N PHE A 198 -3.00 7.48 -46.28
CA PHE A 198 -4.38 7.45 -45.80
C PHE A 198 -4.69 6.08 -45.17
N ASN A 199 -4.90 6.04 -43.86
CA ASN A 199 -5.43 4.85 -43.19
C ASN A 199 -6.97 4.94 -43.13
N PRO A 200 -7.73 4.11 -43.88
CA PRO A 200 -9.20 4.17 -43.92
C PRO A 200 -9.86 3.76 -42.60
N ARG A 201 -9.09 3.20 -41.65
CA ARG A 201 -9.56 2.78 -40.33
C ARG A 201 -9.31 3.86 -39.25
N LEU A 202 -8.56 4.92 -39.58
CA LEU A 202 -8.29 6.05 -38.70
C LEU A 202 -9.46 7.04 -38.72
N THR A 203 -9.99 7.37 -37.54
CA THR A 203 -11.06 8.35 -37.33
C THR A 203 -10.57 9.42 -36.36
N THR A 204 -10.46 10.66 -36.82
CA THR A 204 -10.21 11.80 -35.93
C THR A 204 -11.49 12.16 -35.19
N ILE A 205 -11.44 12.13 -33.86
CA ILE A 205 -12.57 12.42 -32.97
C ILE A 205 -12.68 13.93 -32.72
N MET A 206 -11.56 14.58 -32.43
CA MET A 206 -11.48 16.02 -32.20
C MET A 206 -10.10 16.56 -32.59
N SER A 207 -10.06 17.81 -33.07
CA SER A 207 -8.86 18.54 -33.44
C SER A 207 -9.06 20.05 -33.18
N GLY A 208 -7.96 20.81 -33.09
CA GLY A 208 -7.98 22.28 -33.09
C GLY A 208 -8.45 22.96 -31.80
N ASP A 209 -8.52 22.24 -30.67
CA ASP A 209 -8.57 22.87 -29.35
C ASP A 209 -7.13 23.14 -28.90
N SER A 210 -6.83 24.39 -28.54
CA SER A 210 -5.46 24.85 -28.23
C SER A 210 -4.85 24.25 -26.97
N ASN A 211 -5.62 23.46 -26.20
CA ASN A 211 -5.13 22.77 -25.01
C ASN A 211 -4.62 21.35 -25.34
N PHE A 212 -4.77 20.86 -26.57
CA PHE A 212 -4.28 19.52 -26.94
C PHE A 212 -2.75 19.52 -27.13
N ASN A 213 -2.08 18.62 -26.42
CA ASN A 213 -0.63 18.43 -26.40
C ASN A 213 -0.28 16.92 -26.27
N GLU A 214 1.00 16.55 -26.20
CA GLU A 214 1.41 15.14 -26.01
C GLU A 214 0.97 14.49 -24.69
N ASN A 215 0.69 15.28 -23.65
CA ASN A 215 0.33 14.81 -22.31
C ASN A 215 -1.19 14.55 -22.15
N MET A 216 -1.96 14.71 -23.22
CA MET A 216 -3.39 14.39 -23.25
C MET A 216 -3.65 12.97 -22.77
N MET A 217 -4.50 12.83 -21.75
CA MET A 217 -4.85 11.55 -21.16
C MET A 217 -6.10 10.97 -21.81
N LEU A 218 -6.12 9.67 -22.04
CA LEU A 218 -7.24 8.93 -22.63
C LEU A 218 -7.58 7.73 -21.74
N GLN A 219 -8.88 7.42 -21.56
CA GLN A 219 -9.37 6.21 -20.86
C GLN A 219 -10.70 5.74 -21.49
N TYR A 220 -10.84 4.43 -21.73
CA TYR A 220 -12.10 3.83 -22.17
C TYR A 220 -12.98 3.39 -20.99
N THR A 221 -14.29 3.54 -21.12
CA THR A 221 -15.26 2.87 -20.22
C THR A 221 -15.42 1.39 -20.60
N PRO A 222 -15.90 0.51 -19.69
CA PRO A 222 -16.15 -0.90 -19.99
C PRO A 222 -17.09 -1.13 -21.19
N GLU A 223 -17.99 -0.19 -21.47
CA GLU A 223 -18.91 -0.19 -22.62
C GLU A 223 -18.27 0.28 -23.94
N GLY A 224 -17.01 0.73 -23.92
CA GLY A 224 -16.26 1.19 -25.08
C GLY A 224 -16.42 2.68 -25.42
N ASN A 225 -16.94 3.50 -24.50
CA ASN A 225 -16.94 4.96 -24.66
C ASN A 225 -15.58 5.54 -24.27
N LEU A 226 -15.19 6.68 -24.84
CA LEU A 226 -13.87 7.27 -24.62
C LEU A 226 -13.98 8.56 -23.79
N PHE A 227 -13.22 8.64 -22.70
CA PHE A 227 -12.90 9.90 -22.03
C PHE A 227 -11.51 10.37 -22.43
N PHE A 228 -11.35 11.68 -22.62
CA PHE A 228 -10.04 12.30 -22.77
C PHE A 228 -9.97 13.68 -22.10
N GLY A 229 -8.77 14.14 -21.75
CA GLY A 229 -8.58 15.38 -20.99
C GLY A 229 -7.13 15.85 -20.96
N THR A 230 -6.94 17.09 -20.52
CA THR A 230 -5.68 17.87 -20.60
C THR A 230 -4.99 18.00 -19.25
N ASP A 231 -3.68 17.78 -19.20
CA ASP A 231 -2.84 18.03 -18.01
C ASP A 231 -2.27 19.46 -17.97
N GLU A 232 -3.17 20.45 -17.87
CA GLU A 232 -2.78 21.86 -17.73
C GLU A 232 -3.72 22.60 -16.76
N SER A 233 -3.19 23.62 -16.08
CA SER A 233 -4.00 24.48 -15.21
C SER A 233 -5.13 25.17 -16.01
N ASN A 234 -6.39 24.89 -15.65
CA ASN A 234 -7.63 25.19 -16.39
C ASN A 234 -8.06 24.17 -17.48
N GLY A 235 -7.54 22.95 -17.40
CA GLY A 235 -7.90 21.87 -18.30
C GLY A 235 -9.38 21.46 -18.29
N LYS A 236 -9.75 20.69 -19.31
CA LYS A 236 -11.11 20.23 -19.60
C LYS A 236 -11.15 18.70 -19.69
N LEU A 237 -12.35 18.14 -19.57
CA LEU A 237 -12.62 16.72 -19.76
C LEU A 237 -13.70 16.57 -20.84
N TRP A 238 -13.51 15.63 -21.76
CA TRP A 238 -14.48 15.30 -22.80
C TRP A 238 -14.89 13.83 -22.71
N PHE A 239 -16.17 13.58 -22.98
CA PHE A 239 -16.78 12.27 -23.12
C PHE A 239 -17.21 12.06 -24.56
N VAL A 240 -16.86 10.92 -25.13
CA VAL A 240 -17.20 10.51 -26.49
C VAL A 240 -18.00 9.21 -26.41
N ASN A 241 -19.30 9.33 -26.62
CA ASN A 241 -20.19 8.19 -26.74
C ASN A 241 -20.02 7.55 -28.13
N ASN A 242 -19.83 6.23 -28.18
CA ASN A 242 -19.55 5.45 -29.39
C ASN A 242 -18.44 6.03 -30.31
N PRO A 243 -17.16 6.06 -29.90
CA PRO A 243 -16.05 6.73 -30.60
C PRO A 243 -15.62 6.07 -31.94
N THR A 244 -16.45 5.22 -32.53
CA THR A 244 -16.15 4.49 -33.78
C THR A 244 -16.93 5.00 -34.99
N GLU A 245 -18.21 5.38 -34.80
CA GLU A 245 -19.08 5.91 -35.86
C GLU A 245 -20.24 6.72 -35.24
N ASN A 246 -20.64 7.84 -35.85
CA ASN A 246 -21.75 8.69 -35.40
C ASN A 246 -21.63 9.11 -33.91
N PHE A 247 -20.41 9.38 -33.45
CA PHE A 247 -20.13 9.72 -32.05
C PHE A 247 -20.77 11.03 -31.62
N THR A 248 -21.06 11.16 -30.31
CA THR A 248 -21.45 12.43 -29.70
C THR A 248 -20.44 12.83 -28.64
N ILE A 249 -20.02 14.09 -28.64
CA ILE A 249 -19.06 14.62 -27.67
C ILE A 249 -19.76 15.53 -26.66
N GLN A 250 -19.53 15.27 -25.37
CA GLN A 250 -19.91 16.14 -24.26
C GLN A 250 -18.66 16.65 -23.57
N GLN A 251 -18.63 17.94 -23.23
CA GLN A 251 -17.53 18.57 -22.49
C GLN A 251 -17.95 18.84 -21.04
N TYR A 252 -17.02 18.61 -20.12
CA TYR A 252 -17.10 18.92 -18.70
C TYR A 252 -15.97 19.89 -18.34
N THR A 253 -16.25 20.82 -17.42
CA THR A 253 -15.32 21.86 -16.97
C THR A 253 -15.52 22.13 -15.49
N ASP A 254 -14.44 22.31 -14.76
CA ASP A 254 -14.46 22.79 -13.38
C ASP A 254 -13.94 24.23 -13.32
N THR A 255 -14.51 25.09 -12.47
CA THR A 255 -14.03 26.46 -12.29
C THR A 255 -12.64 26.54 -11.68
N ASN A 256 -12.19 25.46 -11.02
CA ASN A 256 -10.86 25.33 -10.44
C ASN A 256 -9.86 24.65 -11.40
N GLY A 257 -10.27 24.37 -12.65
CA GLY A 257 -9.50 23.61 -13.64
C GLY A 257 -9.51 22.10 -13.38
N ILE A 258 -9.44 21.31 -14.45
CA ILE A 258 -9.21 19.87 -14.38
C ILE A 258 -7.76 19.64 -14.78
N ASN A 259 -6.93 19.23 -13.81
CA ASN A 259 -5.52 18.97 -14.04
C ASN A 259 -5.28 17.50 -14.42
N GLU A 260 -6.07 16.57 -13.89
CA GLU A 260 -5.96 15.14 -14.22
C GLU A 260 -7.30 14.45 -14.03
N PHE A 261 -7.55 13.32 -14.71
CA PHE A 261 -8.67 12.43 -14.37
C PHE A 261 -8.32 10.93 -14.41
N ARG A 262 -9.10 10.14 -13.67
CA ARG A 262 -9.19 8.68 -13.76
C ARG A 262 -10.64 8.22 -13.72
N LEU A 263 -11.01 7.32 -14.62
CA LEU A 263 -12.26 6.59 -14.62
C LEU A 263 -12.20 5.43 -13.61
N SER A 264 -13.30 5.16 -12.91
CA SER A 264 -13.46 3.95 -12.10
C SER A 264 -13.45 2.70 -12.98
N HIS A 265 -13.06 1.55 -12.43
CA HIS A 265 -13.00 0.29 -13.18
C HIS A 265 -14.39 -0.16 -13.67
N ASP A 266 -15.44 0.17 -12.93
CA ASP A 266 -16.84 -0.03 -13.32
C ASP A 266 -17.38 1.01 -14.34
N GLY A 267 -16.59 2.03 -14.69
CA GLY A 267 -16.94 3.09 -15.63
C GLY A 267 -17.98 4.12 -15.15
N THR A 268 -18.52 3.98 -13.94
CA THR A 268 -19.65 4.80 -13.46
C THR A 268 -19.25 6.18 -12.90
N MET A 269 -17.96 6.37 -12.60
CA MET A 269 -17.43 7.54 -11.91
C MET A 269 -16.08 7.97 -12.48
N ILE A 270 -15.78 9.25 -12.32
CA ILE A 270 -14.51 9.88 -12.71
C ILE A 270 -13.99 10.64 -11.51
N ALA A 271 -12.83 10.25 -11.02
CA ALA A 271 -12.03 11.04 -10.10
C ALA A 271 -11.22 12.06 -10.91
N TYR A 272 -11.22 13.33 -10.53
CA TYR A 272 -10.39 14.34 -11.19
C TYR A 272 -9.77 15.32 -10.20
N ALA A 273 -8.51 15.68 -10.48
CA ALA A 273 -7.75 16.63 -9.70
C ALA A 273 -8.02 18.05 -10.18
N THR A 274 -8.12 18.97 -9.23
CA THR A 274 -8.25 20.42 -9.47
C THR A 274 -7.19 21.15 -8.69
N ASN A 275 -7.00 22.45 -8.98
CA ASN A 275 -6.08 23.29 -8.22
C ASN A 275 -6.46 23.42 -6.71
N GLU A 276 -7.67 23.01 -6.32
CA GLU A 276 -8.12 23.00 -4.92
C GLU A 276 -8.34 21.59 -4.31
N GLY A 277 -8.02 20.51 -5.04
CA GLY A 277 -8.12 19.12 -4.55
C GLY A 277 -9.00 18.20 -5.41
N LEU A 278 -9.38 17.05 -4.84
CA LEU A 278 -10.03 15.94 -5.52
C LEU A 278 -11.53 16.12 -5.64
N VAL A 279 -12.06 15.97 -6.86
CA VAL A 279 -13.50 15.96 -7.14
C VAL A 279 -13.89 14.65 -7.83
N LEU A 280 -15.08 14.16 -7.52
CA LEU A 280 -15.71 13.00 -8.14
C LEU A 280 -16.84 13.49 -9.05
N LEU A 281 -16.80 13.17 -10.34
CA LEU A 281 -17.87 13.36 -11.31
C LEU A 281 -18.55 12.01 -11.58
N LYS A 282 -19.88 11.98 -11.58
CA LYS A 282 -20.67 10.84 -12.06
C LYS A 282 -21.11 11.05 -13.51
N LEU A 283 -21.42 9.97 -14.21
CA LEU A 283 -21.92 10.04 -15.59
C LEU A 283 -23.23 10.86 -15.75
N ASP A 284 -24.01 11.04 -14.68
CA ASP A 284 -25.19 11.92 -14.67
C ASP A 284 -24.86 13.43 -14.63
N GLY A 285 -23.56 13.78 -14.58
CA GLY A 285 -23.07 15.15 -14.49
C GLY A 285 -22.98 15.70 -13.07
N SER A 286 -23.40 14.95 -12.05
CA SER A 286 -23.29 15.39 -10.66
C SER A 286 -21.85 15.29 -10.15
N THR A 287 -21.39 16.32 -9.42
CA THR A 287 -20.05 16.38 -8.84
C THR A 287 -20.07 16.39 -7.31
N LYS A 288 -19.00 15.86 -6.71
CA LYS A 288 -18.76 15.88 -5.26
C LYS A 288 -17.27 16.09 -4.99
N LYS A 289 -16.89 17.20 -4.34
CA LYS A 289 -15.52 17.37 -3.81
C LYS A 289 -15.29 16.33 -2.70
N LEU A 290 -14.29 15.48 -2.87
CA LEU A 290 -13.90 14.43 -1.91
C LEU A 290 -12.82 14.89 -0.95
N TRP A 291 -11.89 15.75 -1.41
CA TRP A 291 -10.75 16.20 -0.63
C TRP A 291 -10.36 17.64 -0.99
N SER A 292 -9.59 18.31 -0.13
CA SER A 292 -9.12 19.67 -0.34
C SER A 292 -7.65 19.81 0.01
N GLY A 293 -6.88 20.44 -0.88
CA GLY A 293 -5.43 20.57 -0.82
C GLY A 293 -4.83 20.43 -2.22
N HIS A 294 -3.51 20.55 -2.34
CA HIS A 294 -2.83 20.36 -3.63
C HIS A 294 -2.52 18.87 -3.87
N ILE A 295 -2.71 18.42 -5.11
CA ILE A 295 -2.39 17.08 -5.59
C ILE A 295 -1.22 17.25 -6.56
N GLU A 296 -0.11 16.56 -6.30
CA GLU A 296 1.13 16.68 -7.10
C GLU A 296 1.24 15.59 -8.17
N SER A 297 0.76 14.37 -7.88
CA SER A 297 0.92 13.23 -8.78
C SER A 297 -0.37 12.52 -9.10
N ASN A 298 -0.25 11.68 -10.13
CA ASN A 298 -1.26 10.78 -10.65
C ASN A 298 -2.27 10.25 -9.62
N LEU A 299 -3.55 10.49 -9.89
CA LEU A 299 -4.67 9.76 -9.31
C LEU A 299 -4.59 8.28 -9.71
N SER A 300 -4.95 7.39 -8.80
CA SER A 300 -5.16 5.97 -9.13
C SER A 300 -6.30 5.37 -8.30
N TRP A 301 -7.16 4.58 -8.93
CA TRP A 301 -8.35 4.00 -8.31
C TRP A 301 -8.05 2.70 -7.57
N ALA A 302 -8.80 2.46 -6.51
CA ALA A 302 -8.93 1.15 -5.91
C ALA A 302 -9.55 0.12 -6.90
N PRO A 303 -9.07 -1.13 -6.99
CA PRO A 303 -9.72 -2.21 -7.76
C PRO A 303 -11.15 -2.58 -7.35
N ASP A 304 -11.68 -1.99 -6.27
CA ASP A 304 -13.07 -2.14 -5.85
C ASP A 304 -13.90 -0.86 -5.98
N ASP A 305 -13.30 0.18 -6.59
CA ASP A 305 -13.81 1.53 -6.83
C ASP A 305 -14.29 2.30 -5.58
N LYS A 306 -13.85 1.92 -4.36
CA LYS A 306 -14.28 2.61 -3.11
C LYS A 306 -13.31 3.67 -2.59
N ALA A 307 -12.11 3.76 -3.15
CA ALA A 307 -11.09 4.73 -2.76
C ALA A 307 -10.20 5.14 -3.94
N ILE A 308 -9.52 6.27 -3.78
CA ILE A 308 -8.57 6.85 -4.75
C ILE A 308 -7.29 7.20 -3.99
N CYS A 309 -6.12 6.88 -4.52
CA CYS A 309 -4.83 7.35 -4.00
C CYS A 309 -4.20 8.42 -4.90
N PHE A 310 -3.37 9.28 -4.31
CA PHE A 310 -2.61 10.35 -4.96
C PHE A 310 -1.47 10.83 -4.06
N SER A 311 -0.52 11.61 -4.61
CA SER A 311 0.47 12.33 -3.79
C SER A 311 0.11 13.81 -3.58
N THR A 312 0.65 14.40 -2.53
CA THR A 312 0.44 15.82 -2.15
C THR A 312 1.78 16.56 -1.99
N SER A 313 1.74 17.89 -2.02
CA SER A 313 2.89 18.81 -2.00
C SER A 313 3.79 18.79 -0.76
N ASP A 314 3.40 18.03 0.25
CA ASP A 314 4.19 17.72 1.44
C ASP A 314 4.74 16.28 1.41
N ASP A 315 4.91 15.76 0.19
CA ASP A 315 5.43 14.45 -0.20
C ASP A 315 4.63 13.26 0.36
N LYS A 316 3.29 13.39 0.44
CA LYS A 316 2.43 12.36 1.06
C LYS A 316 1.56 11.62 0.08
N ILE A 317 1.69 10.29 0.06
CA ILE A 317 0.62 9.41 -0.46
C ILE A 317 -0.58 9.49 0.50
N ILE A 318 -1.71 9.92 -0.04
CA ILE A 318 -3.01 9.98 0.62
C ILE A 318 -3.95 9.01 -0.09
N ILE A 319 -4.76 8.29 0.69
CA ILE A 319 -5.94 7.54 0.21
C ILE A 319 -7.18 8.30 0.66
N VAL A 320 -8.15 8.50 -0.24
CA VAL A 320 -9.46 9.09 0.09
C VAL A 320 -10.56 8.13 -0.32
N ASP A 321 -11.46 7.80 0.61
CA ASP A 321 -12.65 7.01 0.30
C ASP A 321 -13.77 7.86 -0.34
N LEU A 322 -14.76 7.21 -0.96
CA LEU A 322 -15.89 7.91 -1.58
C LEU A 322 -16.76 8.72 -0.60
N ALA A 323 -16.63 8.54 0.72
CA ALA A 323 -17.26 9.41 1.70
C ALA A 323 -16.53 10.77 1.81
N GLY A 324 -15.23 10.81 1.49
CA GLY A 324 -14.34 11.96 1.61
C GLY A 324 -13.41 11.86 2.82
N LYS A 325 -13.30 10.69 3.46
CA LYS A 325 -12.39 10.48 4.58
C LYS A 325 -11.02 10.10 4.04
N ALA A 326 -10.02 10.87 4.45
CA ALA A 326 -8.62 10.72 4.02
C ALA A 326 -7.80 9.93 5.05
N TYR A 327 -6.86 9.13 4.54
CA TYR A 327 -5.90 8.33 5.29
C TYR A 327 -4.50 8.56 4.70
N LYS A 328 -3.48 8.73 5.55
CA LYS A 328 -2.10 8.93 5.10
C LYS A 328 -1.37 7.59 5.06
N VAL A 329 -0.68 7.29 3.95
CA VAL A 329 0.03 6.01 3.75
C VAL A 329 1.55 6.11 3.95
N THR A 330 2.19 7.22 3.56
CA THR A 330 3.66 7.24 3.44
C THR A 330 4.45 7.63 4.69
N THR A 331 5.68 7.13 4.73
CA THR A 331 6.74 7.30 5.73
C THR A 331 8.07 7.75 5.10
N GLU A 332 8.13 8.09 3.81
CA GLU A 332 9.35 8.68 3.26
C GLU A 332 9.65 10.03 3.89
N ILE A 333 10.91 10.18 4.32
CA ILE A 333 11.49 11.41 4.82
C ILE A 333 12.45 11.88 3.73
N ASP A 334 12.26 13.13 3.28
CA ASP A 334 13.10 13.83 2.29
C ASP A 334 13.16 13.18 0.88
N ALA A 335 12.03 12.88 0.23
CA ALA A 335 11.95 12.51 -1.19
C ALA A 335 10.57 12.87 -1.77
N THR A 336 10.53 13.36 -3.01
CA THR A 336 9.29 13.83 -3.65
C THR A 336 8.62 12.76 -4.47
N ILE A 337 7.31 12.58 -4.25
CA ILE A 337 6.51 11.51 -4.85
C ILE A 337 5.83 12.04 -6.11
N SER A 338 6.29 11.58 -7.27
CA SER A 338 5.94 12.11 -8.59
C SER A 338 4.95 11.25 -9.39
N GLN A 339 4.73 10.01 -8.96
CA GLN A 339 3.67 9.15 -9.52
C GLN A 339 3.25 8.14 -8.46
N VAL A 340 1.95 7.85 -8.36
CA VAL A 340 1.42 6.69 -7.63
C VAL A 340 0.47 5.90 -8.52
N GLU A 341 0.48 4.58 -8.40
CA GLU A 341 -0.44 3.69 -9.10
C GLU A 341 -0.87 2.53 -8.21
N TRP A 342 -2.17 2.29 -8.10
CA TRP A 342 -2.70 1.17 -7.33
C TRP A 342 -2.55 -0.14 -8.11
N SER A 343 -2.13 -1.21 -7.44
CA SER A 343 -2.17 -2.55 -8.00
C SER A 343 -3.61 -2.90 -8.43
N PRO A 344 -3.84 -3.40 -9.66
CA PRO A 344 -5.17 -3.74 -10.17
C PRO A 344 -5.77 -5.01 -9.53
N LYS A 345 -5.01 -5.70 -8.66
CA LYS A 345 -5.49 -6.90 -7.98
C LYS A 345 -6.34 -6.58 -6.76
N GLN A 346 -7.47 -7.28 -6.67
CA GLN A 346 -8.35 -7.23 -5.53
C GLN A 346 -7.79 -8.06 -4.35
N THR A 347 -6.89 -7.46 -3.56
CA THR A 347 -6.98 -7.67 -2.11
C THR A 347 -7.97 -6.68 -1.53
N SER A 348 -8.61 -7.07 -0.44
CA SER A 348 -9.76 -6.36 0.10
C SER A 348 -9.39 -4.96 0.64
N TYR A 349 -10.21 -3.96 0.31
CA TYR A 349 -10.08 -2.57 0.77
C TYR A 349 -10.40 -2.45 2.24
N LEU A 350 -9.35 -2.71 3.00
CA LEU A 350 -9.48 -3.05 4.37
C LEU A 350 -8.22 -2.42 5.11
N LEU A 351 -8.42 -1.30 5.83
CA LEU A 351 -7.76 -0.60 6.95
C LEU A 351 -8.39 -0.86 8.38
N THR A 352 -8.35 -2.07 8.95
CA THR A 352 -8.03 -2.27 10.39
C THR A 352 -6.48 -2.27 10.47
N PRO A 353 -5.85 -2.70 11.57
CA PRO A 353 -4.48 -3.19 11.53
C PRO A 353 -4.48 -4.67 11.09
N GLU A 354 -3.93 -4.97 9.91
CA GLU A 354 -3.75 -6.35 9.44
C GLU A 354 -2.62 -7.05 10.21
N ILE A 355 -2.87 -8.29 10.61
CA ILE A 355 -1.90 -9.10 11.31
C ILE A 355 -1.10 -9.92 10.30
N LYS A 356 0.24 -9.91 10.41
CA LYS A 356 1.13 -10.87 9.74
C LYS A 356 0.54 -12.30 9.84
N PRO A 357 0.53 -13.09 8.75
CA PRO A 357 -0.13 -14.40 8.73
C PRO A 357 0.26 -15.23 9.95
N MET A 358 -0.75 -15.62 10.72
CA MET A 358 -0.59 -16.20 12.05
C MET A 358 0.29 -17.46 11.95
N PRO A 359 1.48 -17.47 12.59
CA PRO A 359 2.25 -18.71 12.77
C PRO A 359 1.33 -19.74 13.43
N GLN A 360 1.47 -21.03 13.12
CA GLN A 360 0.56 -22.05 13.64
C GLN A 360 0.63 -22.08 15.19
N LEU A 361 -0.33 -21.41 15.83
CA LEU A 361 -0.39 -21.28 17.28
C LEU A 361 -0.99 -22.56 17.86
N ASP A 362 -0.17 -23.27 18.63
CA ASP A 362 -0.66 -24.35 19.46
C ASP A 362 -1.61 -23.82 20.56
N PRO A 363 -2.57 -24.65 21.02
CA PRO A 363 -3.45 -24.26 22.11
C PRO A 363 -2.61 -23.86 23.35
N PRO A 364 -3.00 -22.78 24.06
CA PRO A 364 -2.25 -22.29 25.21
C PRO A 364 -2.15 -23.38 26.29
N PRO A 365 -1.08 -23.38 27.12
CA PRO A 365 -0.92 -24.36 28.20
C PRO A 365 -2.19 -24.45 29.06
N ILE A 366 -2.87 -25.60 28.98
CA ILE A 366 -4.19 -25.75 29.57
C ILE A 366 -4.08 -25.75 31.10
N LYS A 367 -4.56 -24.66 31.68
CA LYS A 367 -4.51 -24.24 33.11
C LYS A 367 -3.21 -23.56 33.55
N ALA A 368 -3.37 -22.56 34.42
CA ALA A 368 -2.31 -22.06 35.29
C ALA A 368 -1.77 -23.19 36.19
N PRO A 369 -0.57 -23.03 36.78
CA PRO A 369 -0.12 -23.91 37.85
C PRO A 369 -1.23 -24.01 38.91
N ASP A 370 -1.62 -25.23 39.23
CA ASP A 370 -2.56 -25.52 40.32
C ASP A 370 -1.92 -25.01 41.63
N PRO A 371 -2.52 -24.03 42.33
CA PRO A 371 -1.91 -23.38 43.49
C PRO A 371 -1.64 -24.35 44.65
N ASP A 372 -2.35 -25.48 44.70
CA ASP A 372 -2.14 -26.53 45.71
C ASP A 372 -1.07 -27.56 45.29
N LYS A 373 -0.57 -27.49 44.04
CA LYS A 373 0.36 -28.46 43.47
C LYS A 373 1.78 -27.89 43.39
N LYS A 374 2.62 -28.27 44.36
CA LYS A 374 4.03 -27.84 44.45
C LYS A 374 4.74 -27.89 43.09
N THR A 375 5.09 -26.72 42.59
CA THR A 375 5.98 -26.52 41.44
C THR A 375 7.29 -27.30 41.65
N PRO A 376 7.71 -28.19 40.74
CA PRO A 376 9.00 -28.88 40.83
C PRO A 376 10.16 -27.90 41.04
N GLU A 377 11.01 -28.13 42.05
CA GLU A 377 12.14 -27.25 42.36
C GLU A 377 13.15 -27.13 41.20
N ASN A 378 13.19 -28.11 40.32
CA ASN A 378 13.94 -28.10 39.06
C ASN A 378 13.06 -28.74 37.96
N PRO A 379 12.32 -27.95 37.15
CA PRO A 379 11.66 -28.50 35.98
C PRO A 379 12.69 -28.92 34.93
N THR A 380 12.36 -29.94 34.16
CA THR A 380 13.06 -30.30 32.92
C THR A 380 12.05 -30.25 31.79
N PHE A 381 12.37 -29.53 30.72
CA PHE A 381 11.56 -29.52 29.51
C PHE A 381 12.29 -30.28 28.39
N ILE A 382 11.56 -31.09 27.63
CA ILE A 382 12.15 -32.04 26.65
C ILE A 382 12.87 -31.36 25.48
N ASP A 383 12.57 -30.08 25.26
CA ASP A 383 13.06 -29.21 24.19
C ASP A 383 13.99 -28.08 24.69
N MET A 384 14.38 -28.11 25.97
CA MET A 384 15.27 -27.12 26.59
C MET A 384 16.56 -27.77 27.09
N SER A 385 17.67 -27.53 26.39
CA SER A 385 19.01 -27.81 26.95
C SER A 385 19.36 -26.80 28.04
N ASN A 386 20.11 -27.24 29.07
CA ASN A 386 20.74 -26.36 30.06
C ASN A 386 21.72 -25.36 29.42
N SER A 387 22.19 -25.61 28.19
CA SER A 387 23.03 -24.71 27.41
C SER A 387 22.24 -23.70 26.56
N HIS A 388 20.90 -23.74 26.58
CA HIS A 388 20.08 -22.80 25.83
C HIS A 388 20.20 -21.40 26.44
N TRP A 389 20.36 -20.37 25.61
CA TRP A 389 20.60 -18.99 26.07
C TRP A 389 19.50 -18.47 27.00
N ALA A 390 18.26 -18.91 26.81
CA ALA A 390 17.12 -18.51 27.63
C ALA A 390 16.89 -19.37 28.89
N TYR A 391 17.66 -20.44 29.10
CA TYR A 391 17.40 -21.45 30.14
C TYR A 391 17.28 -20.83 31.54
N ALA A 392 18.25 -20.02 31.96
CA ALA A 392 18.25 -19.40 33.28
C ALA A 392 17.02 -18.50 33.52
N TYR A 393 16.62 -17.71 32.52
CA TYR A 393 15.45 -16.83 32.58
C TYR A 393 14.14 -17.61 32.72
N ILE A 394 13.99 -18.66 31.91
CA ILE A 394 12.82 -19.55 31.92
C ILE A 394 12.67 -20.26 33.26
N ILE A 395 13.76 -20.85 33.78
CA ILE A 395 13.74 -21.52 35.10
C ILE A 395 13.45 -20.53 36.23
N GLY A 396 14.01 -19.31 36.16
CA GLY A 396 13.75 -18.25 37.14
C GLY A 396 12.29 -17.82 37.19
N LEU A 397 11.66 -17.60 36.03
CA LEU A 397 10.24 -17.27 35.95
C LEU A 397 9.32 -18.45 36.30
N TYR A 398 9.70 -19.68 35.98
CA TYR A 398 8.97 -20.88 36.37
C TYR A 398 8.92 -21.04 37.90
N LYS A 399 10.04 -20.80 38.59
CA LYS A 399 10.12 -20.81 40.06
C LYS A 399 9.24 -19.72 40.71
N LYS A 400 9.03 -18.60 40.02
CA LYS A 400 8.08 -17.53 40.42
C LYS A 400 6.63 -17.81 39.96
N GLY A 401 6.34 -18.94 39.31
CA GLY A 401 5.00 -19.28 38.81
C GLY A 401 4.52 -18.48 37.59
N VAL A 402 5.38 -17.66 36.99
CA VAL A 402 5.05 -16.72 35.90
C VAL A 402 4.87 -17.43 34.56
N VAL A 403 5.68 -18.46 34.31
CA VAL A 403 5.63 -19.28 33.08
C VAL A 403 5.51 -20.76 33.41
N SER A 404 4.91 -21.52 32.51
CA SER A 404 4.76 -22.97 32.60
C SER A 404 5.05 -23.63 31.24
N GLY A 405 5.41 -24.92 31.28
CA GLY A 405 5.48 -25.76 30.09
C GLY A 405 4.12 -26.33 29.68
N TYR A 406 4.12 -27.07 28.57
CA TYR A 406 2.95 -27.73 28.00
C TYR A 406 2.76 -29.14 28.61
N PRO A 407 1.55 -29.74 28.49
CA PRO A 407 1.26 -31.06 29.06
C PRO A 407 2.11 -32.23 28.51
N ASP A 408 2.76 -32.05 27.36
CA ASP A 408 3.69 -33.00 26.75
C ASP A 408 5.12 -32.94 27.33
N GLY A 409 5.39 -32.01 28.25
CA GLY A 409 6.71 -31.78 28.84
C GLY A 409 7.61 -30.82 28.07
N SER A 410 7.12 -30.14 27.02
CA SER A 410 7.86 -29.09 26.30
C SER A 410 7.71 -27.70 26.94
N PHE A 411 8.64 -26.79 26.67
CA PHE A 411 8.50 -25.35 26.99
C PHE A 411 8.13 -24.51 25.75
N ARG A 412 8.55 -24.97 24.57
CA ARG A 412 8.44 -24.35 23.25
C ARG A 412 9.12 -22.98 23.21
N PRO A 413 10.45 -22.88 23.41
CA PRO A 413 11.16 -21.60 23.52
C PRO A 413 10.97 -20.71 22.30
N GLU A 414 10.96 -21.28 21.09
CA GLU A 414 10.85 -20.55 19.83
C GLU A 414 9.40 -20.30 19.37
N HIS A 415 8.39 -20.73 20.11
CA HIS A 415 7.00 -20.40 19.80
C HIS A 415 6.72 -18.92 20.10
N TYR A 416 5.95 -18.27 19.23
CA TYR A 416 5.50 -16.90 19.44
C TYR A 416 4.45 -16.80 20.55
N VAL A 417 4.49 -15.70 21.30
CA VAL A 417 3.60 -15.43 22.44
C VAL A 417 2.38 -14.63 21.99
N THR A 418 1.19 -14.99 22.48
CA THR A 418 -0.04 -14.21 22.22
C THR A 418 -0.20 -13.02 23.18
N ARG A 419 -1.03 -12.06 22.81
CA ARG A 419 -1.38 -10.90 23.66
C ARG A 419 -2.05 -11.33 24.97
N ALA A 420 -2.87 -12.38 24.95
CA ALA A 420 -3.44 -13.02 26.12
C ALA A 420 -2.37 -13.68 27.02
N GLU A 421 -1.39 -14.37 26.43
CA GLU A 421 -0.28 -14.97 27.16
C GLU A 421 0.61 -13.92 27.84
N ILE A 422 1.04 -12.87 27.13
CA ILE A 422 1.84 -11.80 27.75
C ILE A 422 1.05 -11.04 28.83
N ALA A 423 -0.26 -10.84 28.67
CA ALA A 423 -1.10 -10.24 29.71
C ALA A 423 -1.06 -11.08 31.01
N LYS A 424 -1.30 -12.39 30.91
CA LYS A 424 -1.18 -13.32 32.04
C LYS A 424 0.23 -13.31 32.64
N MET A 425 1.27 -13.41 31.80
CA MET A 425 2.65 -13.42 32.27
C MET A 425 3.01 -12.13 33.01
N ILE A 426 2.56 -10.95 32.54
CA ILE A 426 2.82 -9.67 33.25
C ILE A 426 2.06 -9.60 34.58
N VAL A 427 0.78 -10.00 34.64
CA VAL A 427 0.02 -10.02 35.91
C VAL A 427 0.71 -10.93 36.94
N LEU A 428 1.11 -12.14 36.55
CA LEU A 428 1.83 -13.07 37.43
C LEU A 428 3.25 -12.57 37.77
N ALA A 429 3.94 -11.89 36.84
CA ALA A 429 5.25 -11.28 37.07
C ALA A 429 5.18 -10.09 38.06
N LEU A 430 4.02 -9.46 38.23
CA LEU A 430 3.75 -8.47 39.28
C LEU A 430 3.30 -9.11 40.61
N GLU A 431 3.28 -10.45 40.70
CA GLU A 431 2.75 -11.23 41.85
C GLU A 431 1.26 -10.96 42.13
N ASP A 432 0.52 -10.50 41.13
CA ASP A 432 -0.90 -10.16 41.22
C ASP A 432 -1.80 -11.27 40.62
N GLN A 433 -3.10 -11.18 40.89
CA GLN A 433 -4.12 -12.16 40.51
C GLN A 433 -5.06 -11.61 39.43
N GLU A 434 -5.69 -12.51 38.68
CA GLU A 434 -6.71 -12.13 37.69
C GLU A 434 -7.94 -11.47 38.34
N SER A 435 -8.65 -10.63 37.58
CA SER A 435 -9.90 -10.01 38.03
C SER A 435 -11.09 -10.96 37.83
N ASN A 436 -12.07 -10.91 38.73
CA ASN A 436 -13.35 -11.64 38.58
C ASN A 436 -14.39 -10.87 37.73
N SER A 437 -14.05 -9.66 37.29
CA SER A 437 -14.89 -8.84 36.41
C SER A 437 -14.74 -9.29 34.95
N PHE A 438 -15.73 -8.96 34.11
CA PHE A 438 -15.65 -9.23 32.68
C PHE A 438 -14.97 -8.08 31.92
N SER A 439 -14.16 -8.43 30.91
CA SER A 439 -13.54 -7.43 30.02
C SER A 439 -14.56 -6.57 29.27
N SER A 440 -14.19 -5.30 29.08
CA SER A 440 -14.93 -4.34 28.25
C SER A 440 -14.63 -4.48 26.76
N PHE A 441 -13.62 -5.25 26.37
CA PHE A 441 -13.23 -5.43 24.98
C PHE A 441 -14.19 -6.37 24.25
N SER A 442 -14.55 -6.02 23.02
CA SER A 442 -15.59 -6.70 22.23
C SER A 442 -15.24 -8.14 21.81
N ASP A 443 -13.95 -8.47 21.80
CA ASP A 443 -13.39 -9.75 21.36
C ASP A 443 -12.86 -10.64 22.51
N VAL A 444 -12.95 -10.18 23.77
CA VAL A 444 -12.54 -10.95 24.95
C VAL A 444 -13.80 -11.54 25.61
N MET A 445 -14.21 -12.71 25.10
CA MET A 445 -15.43 -13.38 25.57
C MET A 445 -15.39 -13.68 27.08
N PRO A 446 -16.52 -13.63 27.81
CA PRO A 446 -16.60 -13.92 29.26
C PRO A 446 -15.98 -15.25 29.71
N PHE A 447 -15.93 -16.24 28.81
CA PHE A 447 -15.38 -17.58 29.04
C PHE A 447 -13.99 -17.78 28.41
N HIS A 448 -13.37 -16.73 27.86
CA HIS A 448 -11.98 -16.79 27.40
C HIS A 448 -11.06 -16.93 28.62
N TRP A 449 -10.10 -17.86 28.56
CA TRP A 449 -9.22 -18.20 29.69
C TRP A 449 -8.38 -17.02 30.20
N ALA A 450 -8.19 -15.98 29.38
CA ALA A 450 -7.42 -14.79 29.74
C ALA A 450 -8.29 -13.62 30.22
N ASN A 451 -9.63 -13.76 30.30
CA ASN A 451 -10.54 -12.64 30.56
C ASN A 451 -10.13 -11.83 31.80
N GLY A 452 -9.96 -12.52 32.94
CA GLY A 452 -9.57 -11.87 34.19
C GLY A 452 -8.16 -11.26 34.17
N TYR A 453 -7.21 -11.86 33.46
CA TYR A 453 -5.85 -11.32 33.28
C TYR A 453 -5.85 -10.06 32.40
N VAL A 454 -6.66 -10.04 31.35
CA VAL A 454 -6.82 -8.85 30.48
C VAL A 454 -7.46 -7.71 31.26
N VAL A 455 -8.52 -8.00 32.02
CA VAL A 455 -9.17 -7.01 32.91
C VAL A 455 -8.19 -6.47 33.94
N ARG A 456 -7.41 -7.33 34.61
CA ARG A 456 -6.40 -6.88 35.58
C ARG A 456 -5.35 -6.01 34.90
N GLY A 457 -4.95 -6.30 33.67
CA GLY A 457 -4.04 -5.43 32.91
C GLY A 457 -4.63 -4.06 32.54
N GLN A 458 -5.96 -3.95 32.40
CA GLN A 458 -6.67 -2.67 32.28
C GLN A 458 -6.68 -1.92 33.63
N GLU A 459 -7.02 -2.61 34.72
CA GLU A 459 -7.03 -2.07 36.10
C GLU A 459 -5.64 -1.55 36.53
N LEU A 460 -4.57 -2.22 36.09
CA LEU A 460 -3.17 -1.84 36.33
C LEU A 460 -2.63 -0.80 35.32
N GLY A 461 -3.36 -0.49 34.25
CA GLY A 461 -3.04 0.58 33.30
C GLY A 461 -2.00 0.24 32.22
N PHE A 462 -1.66 -1.04 32.01
CA PHE A 462 -0.75 -1.43 30.93
C PHE A 462 -1.45 -1.95 29.66
N ILE A 463 -2.71 -2.40 29.78
CA ILE A 463 -3.59 -2.77 28.67
C ILE A 463 -4.62 -1.67 28.44
N ASN A 464 -4.57 -1.05 27.26
CA ASN A 464 -5.56 -0.06 26.82
C ASN A 464 -6.44 -0.56 25.66
N GLY A 465 -6.18 -1.78 25.15
CA GLY A 465 -6.76 -2.29 23.91
C GLY A 465 -6.29 -1.53 22.66
N TYR A 466 -7.01 -1.72 21.57
CA TYR A 466 -6.91 -0.96 20.32
C TYR A 466 -8.07 0.04 20.19
N PRO A 467 -7.98 1.05 19.29
CA PRO A 467 -9.02 2.07 19.12
C PRO A 467 -10.41 1.56 18.72
N ASP A 468 -10.50 0.32 18.23
CA ASP A 468 -11.74 -0.39 17.86
C ASP A 468 -12.42 -1.10 19.06
N ASN A 469 -11.92 -0.88 20.29
CA ASN A 469 -12.33 -1.57 21.52
C ASN A 469 -12.08 -3.10 21.48
N THR A 470 -11.12 -3.58 20.70
CA THR A 470 -10.60 -4.94 20.77
C THR A 470 -9.35 -5.03 21.64
N PHE A 471 -9.07 -6.23 22.16
CA PHE A 471 -7.78 -6.56 22.77
C PHE A 471 -6.88 -7.39 21.86
N LYS A 472 -7.47 -8.16 20.92
CA LYS A 472 -6.85 -9.16 20.07
C LYS A 472 -6.15 -10.27 20.88
N PRO A 473 -6.86 -11.03 21.75
CA PRO A 473 -6.25 -11.92 22.74
C PRO A 473 -5.34 -12.99 22.13
N ASP A 474 -5.82 -13.69 21.10
CA ASP A 474 -5.11 -14.84 20.52
C ASP A 474 -4.10 -14.44 19.42
N TYR A 475 -3.87 -13.14 19.23
CA TYR A 475 -2.90 -12.62 18.26
C TYR A 475 -1.50 -12.53 18.86
N ALA A 476 -0.48 -12.82 18.05
CA ALA A 476 0.92 -12.75 18.47
C ALA A 476 1.32 -11.30 18.81
N VAL A 477 2.08 -11.12 19.90
CA VAL A 477 2.52 -9.79 20.37
C VAL A 477 3.85 -9.38 19.75
N THR A 478 3.99 -8.11 19.38
CA THR A 478 5.25 -7.55 18.84
C THR A 478 6.22 -7.13 19.95
N ARG A 479 7.51 -7.02 19.61
CA ARG A 479 8.57 -6.67 20.56
C ARG A 479 8.40 -5.29 21.17
N ALA A 480 7.93 -4.32 20.38
CA ALA A 480 7.55 -3.00 20.86
C ALA A 480 6.39 -3.04 21.87
N GLU A 481 5.36 -3.84 21.60
CA GLU A 481 4.21 -4.01 22.51
C GLU A 481 4.60 -4.67 23.83
N VAL A 482 5.40 -5.75 23.82
CA VAL A 482 5.90 -6.40 25.04
C VAL A 482 6.63 -5.38 25.91
N VAL A 483 7.58 -4.64 25.34
CA VAL A 483 8.36 -3.62 26.05
C VAL A 483 7.45 -2.52 26.61
N LYS A 484 6.53 -1.97 25.81
CA LYS A 484 5.58 -0.97 26.29
C LYS A 484 4.71 -1.49 27.43
N MET A 485 4.19 -2.71 27.32
CA MET A 485 3.36 -3.33 28.36
C MET A 485 4.15 -3.51 29.65
N CYS A 486 5.39 -4.01 29.59
CA CYS A 486 6.26 -4.21 30.74
C CYS A 486 6.60 -2.88 31.45
N VAL A 487 7.00 -1.85 30.69
CA VAL A 487 7.34 -0.52 31.21
C VAL A 487 6.12 0.16 31.84
N SER A 488 4.95 0.11 31.18
CA SER A 488 3.69 0.62 31.75
C SER A 488 3.28 -0.13 33.02
N ALA A 489 3.41 -1.46 33.05
CA ALA A 489 3.03 -2.31 34.18
C ALA A 489 3.83 -1.98 35.45
N LYS A 490 5.12 -1.68 35.30
CA LYS A 490 6.02 -1.23 36.37
C LYS A 490 5.90 0.27 36.69
N LYS A 491 5.14 1.05 35.91
CA LYS A 491 4.97 2.51 36.02
C LYS A 491 6.30 3.27 36.01
N ILE A 492 7.25 2.81 35.18
CA ILE A 492 8.59 3.41 35.05
C ILE A 492 8.49 4.75 34.29
N GLU A 493 9.22 5.75 34.75
CA GLU A 493 9.33 7.05 34.08
C GLU A 493 10.06 6.93 32.74
N LEU A 494 9.50 7.55 31.69
CA LEU A 494 10.00 7.38 30.32
C LEU A 494 11.21 8.29 30.03
N SER A 495 12.29 7.68 29.56
CA SER A 495 13.47 8.38 29.06
C SER A 495 13.31 8.72 27.58
N GLY A 496 13.35 10.01 27.24
CA GLY A 496 13.30 10.50 25.85
C GLY A 496 14.66 10.67 25.16
N ASN A 497 15.76 10.61 25.92
CA ASN A 497 17.10 10.94 25.44
C ASN A 497 18.03 9.71 25.49
N GLY A 498 18.58 9.30 24.35
CA GLY A 498 19.57 8.22 24.28
C GLY A 498 19.78 7.68 22.87
N ILE A 499 20.93 7.04 22.61
CA ILE A 499 21.19 6.35 21.34
C ILE A 499 20.43 5.02 21.35
N THR A 500 19.52 4.82 20.39
CA THR A 500 18.62 3.65 20.33
C THR A 500 19.20 2.52 19.48
N PHE A 501 18.39 1.89 18.65
CA PHE A 501 18.76 0.87 17.67
C PHE A 501 18.53 1.47 16.28
N PRO A 502 19.30 1.10 15.23
CA PRO A 502 19.23 1.74 13.92
C PRO A 502 17.85 1.69 13.23
N ASP A 503 16.98 0.77 13.67
CA ASP A 503 15.64 0.53 13.17
C ASP A 503 14.52 1.05 14.10
N VAL A 504 14.85 1.91 15.08
CA VAL A 504 13.90 2.53 16.01
C VAL A 504 14.10 4.06 16.03
N PRO A 505 13.51 4.80 15.07
CA PRO A 505 13.58 6.26 15.04
C PRO A 505 12.82 6.90 16.21
N ASP A 506 13.15 8.14 16.55
CA ASP A 506 12.51 8.95 17.60
C ASP A 506 11.01 9.18 17.40
N THR A 507 10.57 9.19 16.14
CA THR A 507 9.16 9.24 15.73
C THR A 507 8.39 7.92 15.94
N TYR A 508 9.04 6.80 16.25
CA TYR A 508 8.36 5.52 16.45
C TYR A 508 7.51 5.54 17.74
N TRP A 509 6.26 5.05 17.67
CA TRP A 509 5.28 5.18 18.77
C TRP A 509 5.75 4.60 20.11
N ALA A 510 6.61 3.56 20.09
CA ALA A 510 7.16 2.94 21.29
C ALA A 510 8.59 3.42 21.64
N TYR A 511 9.15 4.40 20.91
CA TYR A 511 10.54 4.84 21.04
C TYR A 511 10.97 5.05 22.49
N THR A 512 10.23 5.86 23.24
CA THR A 512 10.56 6.18 24.64
C THR A 512 10.52 4.95 25.56
N TYR A 513 9.61 3.99 25.33
CA TYR A 513 9.57 2.72 26.06
C TYR A 513 10.77 1.82 25.72
N ILE A 514 11.19 1.80 24.45
CA ILE A 514 12.35 1.05 23.95
C ILE A 514 13.65 1.66 24.49
N VAL A 515 13.81 2.99 24.45
CA VAL A 515 14.94 3.73 25.04
C VAL A 515 15.04 3.44 26.53
N THR A 516 13.93 3.56 27.26
CA THR A 516 13.87 3.28 28.70
C THR A 516 14.33 1.84 29.00
N SER A 517 13.80 0.87 28.26
CA SER A 517 14.18 -0.55 28.45
C SER A 517 15.62 -0.85 28.05
N LYS A 518 16.18 -0.15 27.05
CA LYS A 518 17.59 -0.25 26.67
C LYS A 518 18.49 0.33 27.75
N ASN A 519 18.15 1.51 28.27
CA ASN A 519 18.88 2.19 29.34
C ASN A 519 18.87 1.40 30.67
N MET A 520 17.79 0.64 30.93
CA MET A 520 17.70 -0.31 32.05
C MET A 520 18.40 -1.66 31.81
N GLY A 521 18.95 -1.91 30.62
CA GLY A 521 19.59 -3.18 30.27
C GLY A 521 18.61 -4.34 29.97
N VAL A 522 17.30 -4.13 30.07
CA VAL A 522 16.26 -5.14 29.79
C VAL A 522 16.32 -5.62 28.33
N VAL A 523 16.66 -4.74 27.39
CA VAL A 523 16.84 -5.08 25.97
C VAL A 523 18.19 -4.64 25.43
N SER A 524 18.95 -5.61 24.90
CA SER A 524 20.28 -5.41 24.31
C SER A 524 20.28 -5.20 22.79
N GLY A 525 19.15 -5.45 22.13
CA GLY A 525 19.09 -5.65 20.68
C GLY A 525 19.57 -7.05 20.26
N TYR A 526 19.51 -7.31 18.95
CA TYR A 526 20.03 -8.51 18.29
C TYR A 526 21.53 -8.35 17.93
N PRO A 527 22.23 -9.42 17.54
CA PRO A 527 23.66 -9.36 17.20
C PRO A 527 24.03 -8.42 16.03
N ASP A 528 23.06 -8.07 15.18
CA ASP A 528 23.20 -7.11 14.09
C ASP A 528 22.98 -5.64 14.54
N GLY A 529 22.78 -5.41 15.83
CA GLY A 529 22.56 -4.10 16.43
C GLY A 529 21.12 -3.57 16.33
N ARG A 530 20.17 -4.30 15.74
CA ARG A 530 18.77 -3.89 15.58
C ARG A 530 17.89 -4.31 16.77
N PHE A 531 16.72 -3.69 16.88
CA PHE A 531 15.68 -4.06 17.86
C PHE A 531 14.59 -4.95 17.27
N LEU A 532 14.25 -4.77 16.00
CA LEU A 532 13.14 -5.39 15.27
C LEU A 532 11.77 -5.12 15.95
N PRO A 533 11.34 -3.84 16.09
CA PRO A 533 10.20 -3.47 16.93
C PRO A 533 8.88 -4.15 16.53
N ASN A 534 8.66 -4.35 15.22
CA ASN A 534 7.45 -4.94 14.65
C ASN A 534 7.54 -6.48 14.50
N ASN A 535 8.60 -7.13 14.97
CA ASN A 535 8.68 -8.59 14.97
C ASN A 535 7.91 -9.19 16.15
N PHE A 536 7.27 -10.34 15.91
CA PHE A 536 6.69 -11.16 16.96
C PHE A 536 7.80 -11.74 17.84
N VAL A 537 7.48 -11.93 19.12
CA VAL A 537 8.44 -12.32 20.15
C VAL A 537 8.24 -13.77 20.55
N THR A 538 9.33 -14.53 20.65
CA THR A 538 9.26 -15.94 21.09
C THR A 538 9.08 -16.05 22.60
N ARG A 539 8.67 -17.22 23.11
CA ARG A 539 8.54 -17.52 24.55
C ARG A 539 9.87 -17.42 25.31
N ALA A 540 11.00 -17.67 24.63
CA ALA A 540 12.34 -17.48 25.16
C ALA A 540 12.69 -15.98 25.34
N GLU A 541 12.38 -15.15 24.34
CA GLU A 541 12.60 -13.70 24.39
C GLU A 541 11.63 -13.01 25.36
N VAL A 542 10.34 -13.34 25.25
CA VAL A 542 9.42 -13.66 26.34
C VAL A 542 10.02 -13.57 27.74
N ALA A 543 10.55 -14.73 28.15
CA ALA A 543 11.10 -14.99 29.46
C ALA A 543 12.31 -14.09 29.79
N LYS A 544 13.19 -13.79 28.83
CA LYS A 544 14.30 -12.86 29.07
C LYS A 544 13.79 -11.47 29.44
N ILE A 545 12.93 -10.87 28.62
CA ILE A 545 12.45 -9.49 28.83
C ILE A 545 11.74 -9.37 30.19
N LEU A 546 10.86 -10.33 30.52
CA LEU A 546 10.16 -10.35 31.80
C LEU A 546 11.08 -10.62 33.00
N TYR A 547 12.10 -11.47 32.84
CA TYR A 547 13.04 -11.76 33.93
C TYR A 547 13.91 -10.53 34.23
N GLU A 548 14.50 -9.89 33.22
CA GLU A 548 15.35 -8.71 33.43
C GLU A 548 14.51 -7.54 34.00
N MET A 549 13.29 -7.30 33.49
CA MET A 549 12.36 -6.28 34.02
C MET A 549 11.90 -6.53 35.47
N ASN A 550 12.11 -7.75 36.00
CA ASN A 550 11.76 -8.12 37.37
C ASN A 550 12.94 -8.19 38.35
N ASN A 551 14.18 -8.06 37.86
CA ASN A 551 15.37 -8.18 38.69
C ASN A 551 16.40 -7.04 38.48
N GLY A 552 16.19 -6.16 37.49
CA GLY A 552 16.79 -4.82 37.39
C GLY A 552 15.88 -3.74 37.95
#